data_AF-A0A430KWZ5-F1
#
_entry.id   AF-A0A430KWZ5-F1
#
_cell.length_a   1.000
_cell.length_b   1.000
_cell.length_c   1.000
_cell.angle_alpha   90.00
_cell.angle_beta   90.00
_cell.angle_gamma   90.00
#
_symmetry.space_group_name_H-M   'P 1'
#
loop_
_entity.id
_entity.type
_entity.pdbx_description
1 polymer ?
#
loop_
_entity_poly.entity_id
_entity_poly.type
_entity_poly.pdbx_seq_one_letter_code
_entity_poly.pdbx_strand_id
1 'polypeptide(L)'
;MSNSALRPTMLALGLTLGVPAVLYFGILGALVVAPSLQAHLIYLHKVTLTWFKDLNVPEQFGFAHHQVTPFYLPTPDGVNLHTWHVLPLATYQVNQEALLAQGPEAGLVEDFEQTLNFRLLKENLDARLVLYFHGTSGTIASGWRPDSYRSLYSADPVNTHVLTFDYRGYGMSTGHPSEAGVITDALTVADWAVNTAGIPPERIVIFGQSLGSAVAIALVNELAQRQPSVHFAGLVVTATFQDMPQLTATYRIGGFIPVLSPVAKIKPLFRFFSQRLTSKWNNLHRIGEFVKGAEQYDITFLHAEDDTDIPMEHSIKLYREAVRVAENCKNATEDEGALLEKMERRKESRGEGGSITIHDKTKI
;
A
#
# COMPACT_ATOMS: atom_id res chain seq x y z
N MET A 1 3.73 1.15 -63.80
CA MET A 1 3.44 1.98 -62.61
C MET A 1 3.32 1.04 -61.41
N SER A 2 4.17 1.17 -60.38
CA SER A 2 4.02 0.60 -59.02
C SER A 2 5.40 0.20 -58.44
N ASN A 3 6.15 1.17 -57.93
CA ASN A 3 7.29 0.92 -57.01
C ASN A 3 7.75 2.20 -56.29
N SER A 4 7.43 3.39 -56.82
CA SER A 4 7.80 4.68 -56.20
C SER A 4 6.94 5.06 -54.99
N ALA A 5 5.69 4.63 -54.91
CA ALA A 5 4.80 4.94 -53.79
C ALA A 5 4.98 3.99 -52.59
N LEU A 6 5.57 2.81 -52.80
CA LEU A 6 5.78 1.81 -51.74
C LEU A 6 6.91 2.21 -50.78
N ARG A 7 8.02 2.78 -51.29
CA ARG A 7 9.15 3.21 -50.45
C ARG A 7 8.82 4.28 -49.40
N PRO A 8 8.20 5.42 -49.74
CA PRO A 8 7.85 6.44 -48.74
C PRO A 8 6.81 5.93 -47.74
N THR A 9 5.87 5.09 -48.19
CA THR A 9 4.85 4.48 -47.31
C THR A 9 5.45 3.46 -46.35
N MET A 10 6.38 2.61 -46.82
CA MET A 10 7.12 1.69 -45.96
C MET A 10 8.09 2.39 -45.03
N LEU A 11 8.70 3.51 -45.44
CA LEU A 11 9.56 4.33 -44.58
C LEU A 11 8.72 5.01 -43.49
N ALA A 12 7.54 5.54 -43.84
CA ALA A 12 6.59 6.12 -42.91
C ALA A 12 6.05 5.07 -41.93
N LEU A 13 5.71 3.86 -42.40
CA LEU A 13 5.32 2.73 -41.53
C LEU A 13 6.46 2.29 -40.61
N GLY A 14 7.67 2.17 -41.16
CA GLY A 14 8.88 1.80 -40.42
C GLY A 14 9.23 2.82 -39.34
N LEU A 15 9.04 4.11 -39.60
CA LEU A 15 9.24 5.18 -38.61
C LEU A 15 8.12 5.23 -37.56
N THR A 16 6.87 5.06 -37.97
CA THR A 16 5.70 5.13 -37.05
C THR A 16 5.56 3.92 -36.13
N LEU A 17 5.95 2.72 -36.58
CA LEU A 17 5.92 1.50 -35.75
C LEU A 17 7.28 1.12 -35.16
N GLY A 18 8.37 1.40 -35.88
CA GLY A 18 9.72 1.01 -35.47
C GLY A 18 10.27 1.85 -34.32
N VAL A 19 10.06 3.18 -34.34
CA VAL A 19 10.57 4.06 -33.27
C VAL A 19 9.92 3.74 -31.91
N PRO A 20 8.59 3.60 -31.77
CA PRO A 20 7.99 3.21 -30.50
C PRO A 20 8.43 1.81 -30.04
N ALA A 21 8.59 0.86 -30.95
CA ALA A 21 9.09 -0.47 -30.61
C ALA A 21 10.53 -0.42 -30.09
N VAL A 22 11.43 0.31 -30.74
CA VAL A 22 12.82 0.49 -30.30
C VAL A 22 12.88 1.18 -28.95
N LEU A 23 12.08 2.22 -28.72
CA LEU A 23 12.00 2.89 -27.41
C LEU A 23 11.48 1.96 -26.33
N TYR A 24 10.41 1.22 -26.62
CA TYR A 24 9.81 0.27 -25.69
C TYR A 24 10.80 -0.83 -25.29
N PHE A 25 11.41 -1.52 -26.26
CA PHE A 25 12.42 -2.55 -25.99
C PHE A 25 13.70 -1.98 -25.39
N GLY A 26 14.05 -0.73 -25.71
CA GLY A 26 15.15 0.01 -25.08
C GLY A 26 14.91 0.24 -23.59
N ILE A 27 13.71 0.69 -23.20
CA ILE A 27 13.31 0.84 -21.80
C ILE A 27 13.33 -0.52 -21.09
N LEU A 28 12.76 -1.56 -21.70
CA LEU A 28 12.79 -2.91 -21.12
C LEU A 28 14.21 -3.45 -20.94
N GLY A 29 15.10 -3.23 -21.92
CA GLY A 29 16.51 -3.57 -21.82
C GLY A 29 17.21 -2.83 -20.69
N ALA A 30 16.95 -1.52 -20.55
CA ALA A 30 17.47 -0.71 -19.46
C ALA A 30 16.99 -1.22 -18.09
N LEU A 31 15.71 -1.61 -17.98
CA LEU A 31 15.16 -2.17 -16.75
C LEU A 31 15.86 -3.48 -16.35
N VAL A 32 16.25 -4.32 -17.30
CA VAL A 32 16.98 -5.55 -16.99
C VAL A 32 18.35 -5.30 -16.37
N VAL A 33 19.05 -4.24 -16.77
CA VAL A 33 20.44 -3.99 -16.37
C VAL A 33 20.61 -2.94 -15.28
N ALA A 34 19.58 -2.13 -15.00
CA ALA A 34 19.64 -1.03 -14.05
C ALA A 34 18.66 -1.22 -12.87
N PRO A 35 19.10 -1.82 -11.75
CA PRO A 35 18.29 -1.99 -10.54
C PRO A 35 17.70 -0.69 -9.99
N SER A 36 18.46 0.42 -10.03
CA SER A 36 17.98 1.73 -9.58
C SER A 36 16.84 2.27 -10.45
N LEU A 37 16.87 2.00 -11.76
CA LEU A 37 15.80 2.36 -12.68
C LEU A 37 14.55 1.50 -12.44
N GLN A 38 14.71 0.20 -12.15
CA GLN A 38 13.59 -0.65 -11.75
C GLN A 38 12.94 -0.14 -10.47
N ALA A 39 13.74 0.15 -9.44
CA ALA A 39 13.24 0.71 -8.19
C ALA A 39 12.48 2.02 -8.46
N HIS A 40 13.05 2.93 -9.25
CA HIS A 40 12.37 4.17 -9.59
C HIS A 40 11.01 3.93 -10.29
N LEU A 41 10.91 2.99 -11.24
CA LEU A 41 9.64 2.72 -11.91
C LEU A 41 8.60 2.00 -11.06
N ILE A 42 9.04 1.10 -10.16
CA ILE A 42 8.12 0.37 -9.26
C ILE A 42 7.54 1.31 -8.20
N TYR A 43 8.41 2.15 -7.63
CA TYR A 43 8.07 2.98 -6.48
C TYR A 43 7.60 4.39 -6.88
N LEU A 44 8.05 4.91 -8.03
CA LEU A 44 7.84 6.31 -8.46
C LEU A 44 8.17 7.32 -7.35
N HIS A 45 9.13 6.98 -6.47
CA HIS A 45 9.34 7.65 -5.19
C HIS A 45 9.84 9.10 -5.29
N LYS A 46 10.28 9.56 -6.47
CA LYS A 46 10.64 10.97 -6.71
C LYS A 46 9.50 11.81 -7.29
N VAL A 47 8.37 11.19 -7.61
CA VAL A 47 7.17 11.89 -8.11
C VAL A 47 6.32 12.25 -6.89
N THR A 48 6.51 13.43 -6.32
CA THR A 48 5.94 13.78 -5.00
C THR A 48 4.49 14.24 -5.02
N LEU A 49 3.97 14.80 -6.13
CA LEU A 49 2.59 15.28 -6.27
C LEU A 49 2.10 16.32 -5.23
N THR A 50 2.99 16.87 -4.40
CA THR A 50 2.73 17.89 -3.37
C THR A 50 3.49 19.19 -3.66
N TRP A 51 3.66 19.52 -4.94
CA TRP A 51 4.48 20.66 -5.35
C TRP A 51 4.03 21.97 -4.70
N PHE A 52 5.02 22.75 -4.25
CA PHE A 52 4.85 24.05 -3.56
C PHE A 52 4.16 23.97 -2.19
N LYS A 53 3.94 22.76 -1.65
CA LYS A 53 3.45 22.56 -0.29
C LYS A 53 4.52 21.92 0.59
N ASP A 54 4.49 22.26 1.87
CA ASP A 54 5.41 21.74 2.87
C ASP A 54 4.70 20.64 3.68
N LEU A 55 5.25 19.42 3.69
CA LEU A 55 4.70 18.31 4.46
C LEU A 55 4.85 18.51 5.97
N ASN A 56 5.57 19.53 6.42
CA ASN A 56 5.59 19.94 7.81
C ASN A 56 4.51 20.96 8.14
N VAL A 57 3.64 21.34 7.18
CA VAL A 57 2.52 22.27 7.40
C VAL A 57 1.20 21.61 7.00
N PRO A 58 0.66 20.69 7.83
CA PRO A 58 -0.54 19.91 7.52
C PRO A 58 -1.80 20.74 7.18
N GLU A 59 -1.87 22.00 7.59
CA GLU A 59 -2.94 22.94 7.28
C GLU A 59 -3.07 23.18 5.76
N GLN A 60 -1.96 23.11 5.02
CA GLN A 60 -1.97 23.19 3.56
C GLN A 60 -2.69 22.00 2.89
N PHE A 61 -3.00 20.97 3.67
CA PHE A 61 -3.69 19.76 3.27
C PHE A 61 -5.05 19.60 3.97
N GLY A 62 -5.56 20.66 4.61
CA GLY A 62 -6.91 20.76 5.16
C GLY A 62 -7.07 20.24 6.59
N PHE A 63 -5.98 20.08 7.34
CA PHE A 63 -6.04 19.75 8.78
C PHE A 63 -6.11 21.01 9.63
N ALA A 64 -6.65 20.90 10.84
CA ALA A 64 -6.60 21.99 11.81
C ALA A 64 -5.17 22.14 12.37
N HIS A 65 -4.84 23.34 12.85
CA HIS A 65 -3.53 23.64 13.43
C HIS A 65 -3.24 22.71 14.62
N HIS A 66 -2.09 22.05 14.66
CA HIS A 66 -1.72 21.00 15.65
C HIS A 66 -2.60 19.74 15.67
N GLN A 67 -3.52 19.55 14.71
CA GLN A 67 -4.25 18.29 14.60
C GLN A 67 -3.34 17.14 14.13
N VAL A 68 -2.39 17.47 13.26
CA VAL A 68 -1.40 16.54 12.72
C VAL A 68 -0.03 16.96 13.22
N THR A 69 0.76 16.00 13.69
CA THR A 69 2.12 16.23 14.17
C THR A 69 3.12 15.52 13.26
N PRO A 70 3.87 16.26 12.42
CA PRO A 70 4.98 15.72 11.65
C PRO A 70 6.21 15.46 12.53
N PHE A 71 6.87 14.30 12.37
CA PHE A 71 8.11 13.94 13.05
C PHE A 71 8.94 12.94 12.24
N TYR A 72 10.17 12.65 12.67
CA TYR A 72 10.98 11.60 12.07
C TYR A 72 11.06 10.36 12.95
N LEU A 73 10.89 9.18 12.34
CA LEU A 73 11.09 7.90 12.99
C LEU A 73 12.34 7.22 12.41
N PRO A 74 13.42 7.00 13.20
CA PRO A 74 14.62 6.35 12.71
C PRO A 74 14.43 4.84 12.61
N THR A 75 14.85 4.25 11.49
CA THR A 75 14.89 2.80 11.28
C THR A 75 16.19 2.20 11.86
N PRO A 76 16.22 0.90 12.15
CA PRO A 76 17.43 0.22 12.62
C PRO A 76 18.63 0.31 11.67
N ASP A 77 18.39 0.55 10.38
CA ASP A 77 19.41 0.70 9.34
C ASP A 77 19.74 2.17 9.00
N GLY A 78 19.32 3.12 9.84
CA GLY A 78 19.74 4.52 9.77
C GLY A 78 18.98 5.38 8.76
N VAL A 79 17.83 4.92 8.28
CA VAL A 79 16.90 5.74 7.49
C VAL A 79 15.98 6.51 8.44
N ASN A 80 15.64 7.75 8.10
CA ASN A 80 14.65 8.54 8.84
C ASN A 80 13.36 8.61 8.04
N LEU A 81 12.26 8.12 8.63
CA LEU A 81 10.94 8.12 8.03
C LEU A 81 10.17 9.37 8.46
N HIS A 82 9.83 10.23 7.50
CA HIS A 82 8.91 11.34 7.74
C HIS A 82 7.52 10.79 8.02
N THR A 83 7.00 11.08 9.21
CA THR A 83 5.83 10.44 9.79
C THR A 83 4.86 11.51 10.26
N TRP A 84 3.57 11.26 10.06
CA TRP A 84 2.47 12.06 10.59
C TRP A 84 1.66 11.21 11.56
N HIS A 85 1.45 11.75 12.75
CA HIS A 85 0.35 11.33 13.63
C HIS A 85 -0.83 12.28 13.42
N VAL A 86 -2.02 11.74 13.20
CA VAL A 86 -3.27 12.48 13.00
C VAL A 86 -4.18 12.24 14.20
N LEU A 87 -4.55 13.30 14.90
CA LEU A 87 -5.53 13.23 15.98
C LEU A 87 -6.97 13.05 15.46
N PRO A 88 -7.79 12.21 16.14
CA PRO A 88 -9.22 12.19 15.96
C PRO A 88 -9.83 13.58 16.19
N LEU A 89 -10.79 13.97 15.34
CA LEU A 89 -11.30 15.34 15.34
C LEU A 89 -12.01 15.74 16.64
N ALA A 90 -12.76 14.83 17.28
CA ALA A 90 -13.43 15.15 18.55
C ALA A 90 -12.43 15.28 19.70
N THR A 91 -11.39 14.44 19.71
CA THR A 91 -10.29 14.54 20.68
C THR A 91 -9.48 15.83 20.49
N TYR A 92 -9.22 16.23 19.24
CA TYR A 92 -8.66 17.54 18.93
C TYR A 92 -9.54 18.67 19.48
N GLN A 93 -10.85 18.65 19.20
CA GLN A 93 -11.77 19.71 19.60
C GLN A 93 -11.82 19.91 21.12
N VAL A 94 -11.84 18.83 21.91
CA VAL A 94 -11.84 18.90 23.38
C VAL A 94 -10.53 19.47 23.93
N ASN A 95 -9.40 19.25 23.25
CA ASN A 95 -8.07 19.66 23.70
C ASN A 95 -7.52 20.88 22.94
N GLN A 96 -8.35 21.55 22.13
CA GLN A 96 -7.91 22.56 21.18
C GLN A 96 -7.10 23.68 21.83
N GLU A 97 -7.57 24.23 22.96
CA GLU A 97 -6.87 25.30 23.66
C GLU A 97 -5.45 24.88 24.10
N ALA A 98 -5.32 23.69 24.68
CA ALA A 98 -4.03 23.15 25.12
C ALA A 98 -3.12 22.80 23.94
N LEU A 99 -3.66 22.32 22.83
CA LEU A 99 -2.92 22.02 21.61
C LEU A 99 -2.36 23.30 20.98
N LEU A 100 -3.18 24.36 20.88
CA LEU A 100 -2.75 25.66 20.36
C LEU A 100 -1.72 26.36 21.27
N ALA A 101 -1.74 26.08 22.57
CA ALA A 101 -0.76 26.59 23.52
C ALA A 101 0.65 25.99 23.35
N GLN A 102 0.83 24.91 22.55
CA GLN A 102 2.14 24.31 22.27
C GLN A 102 3.03 25.20 21.39
N GLY A 103 2.46 26.24 20.78
CA GLY A 103 3.22 27.25 20.04
C GLY A 103 2.57 27.59 18.70
N PRO A 104 3.06 28.63 18.01
CA PRO A 104 2.52 29.07 16.73
C PRO A 104 2.93 28.16 15.56
N GLU A 105 3.89 27.25 15.76
CA GLU A 105 4.37 26.33 14.73
C GLU A 105 3.81 24.92 14.99
N ALA A 106 2.87 24.45 14.15
CA ALA A 106 2.42 23.05 14.12
C ALA A 106 3.36 22.16 13.28
N GLY A 107 4.63 22.57 13.23
CA GLY A 107 5.65 22.07 12.33
C GLY A 107 6.21 20.70 12.70
N LEU A 108 7.29 20.34 12.02
CA LEU A 108 8.11 19.18 12.36
C LEU A 108 8.60 19.28 13.81
N VAL A 109 8.24 18.31 14.63
CA VAL A 109 8.73 18.22 16.01
C VAL A 109 9.96 17.32 16.09
N GLU A 110 10.92 17.69 16.93
CA GLU A 110 12.13 16.88 17.17
C GLU A 110 11.81 15.64 18.00
N ASP A 111 10.98 15.80 19.04
CA ASP A 111 10.60 14.72 19.95
C ASP A 111 9.08 14.63 20.06
N PHE A 112 8.49 13.74 19.26
CA PHE A 112 7.05 13.52 19.26
C PHE A 112 6.55 12.99 20.61
N GLU A 113 7.36 12.23 21.34
CA GLU A 113 6.95 11.57 22.59
C GLU A 113 6.73 12.56 23.74
N GLN A 114 7.24 13.79 23.61
CA GLN A 114 7.02 14.88 24.57
C GLN A 114 5.77 15.73 24.25
N THR A 115 5.12 15.52 23.11
CA THR A 115 3.97 16.34 22.68
C THR A 115 2.69 15.98 23.43
N LEU A 116 1.73 16.91 23.48
CA LEU A 116 0.38 16.60 23.94
C LEU A 116 -0.30 15.55 23.04
N ASN A 117 -0.06 15.60 21.73
CA ASN A 117 -0.62 14.67 20.75
C ASN A 117 -0.24 13.21 21.07
N PHE A 118 1.03 12.95 21.43
CA PHE A 118 1.48 11.63 21.85
C PHE A 118 0.86 11.19 23.18
N ARG A 119 0.78 12.09 24.18
CA ARG A 119 0.11 11.79 25.45
C ARG A 119 -1.37 11.42 25.24
N LEU A 120 -2.08 12.15 24.40
CA LEU A 120 -3.49 11.86 24.06
C LEU A 120 -3.66 10.48 23.41
N LEU A 121 -2.70 10.04 22.60
CA LEU A 121 -2.68 8.68 22.04
C LEU A 121 -2.38 7.63 23.13
N LYS A 122 -1.35 7.84 23.94
CA LYS A 122 -0.81 6.86 24.89
C LYS A 122 -1.66 6.67 26.14
N GLU A 123 -2.25 7.75 26.66
CA GLU A 123 -3.02 7.73 27.91
C GLU A 123 -4.49 7.30 27.70
N ASN A 124 -4.98 7.32 26.46
CA ASN A 124 -6.32 6.84 26.14
C ASN A 124 -6.36 5.30 26.02
N LEU A 125 -6.96 4.64 27.01
CA LEU A 125 -7.08 3.17 27.06
C LEU A 125 -8.03 2.60 25.99
N ASP A 126 -8.88 3.43 25.39
CA ASP A 126 -9.78 3.05 24.30
C ASP A 126 -9.21 3.42 22.92
N ALA A 127 -8.05 4.09 22.86
CA ALA A 127 -7.43 4.51 21.61
C ALA A 127 -7.17 3.32 20.69
N ARG A 128 -7.56 3.49 19.42
CA ARG A 128 -7.23 2.62 18.30
C ARG A 128 -6.25 3.35 17.40
N LEU A 129 -5.29 2.62 16.86
CA LEU A 129 -4.29 3.19 15.96
C LEU A 129 -4.38 2.52 14.58
N VAL A 130 -4.67 3.31 13.56
CA VAL A 130 -4.57 2.87 12.17
C VAL A 130 -3.18 3.18 11.65
N LEU A 131 -2.41 2.14 11.32
CA LEU A 131 -1.16 2.29 10.57
C LEU A 131 -1.50 2.33 9.08
N TYR A 132 -1.32 3.49 8.46
CA TYR A 132 -1.66 3.73 7.06
C TYR A 132 -0.45 3.62 6.15
N PHE A 133 -0.54 2.72 5.17
CA PHE A 133 0.49 2.43 4.18
C PHE A 133 0.02 2.96 2.82
N HIS A 134 0.62 4.05 2.37
CA HIS A 134 0.24 4.71 1.11
C HIS A 134 0.69 3.93 -0.13
N GLY A 135 0.07 4.22 -1.28
CA GLY A 135 0.38 3.59 -2.57
C GLY A 135 1.69 4.07 -3.22
N THR A 136 1.91 3.65 -4.47
CA THR A 136 3.06 4.11 -5.26
C THR A 136 3.00 5.62 -5.52
N SER A 137 4.14 6.24 -5.81
CA SER A 137 4.24 7.69 -6.04
C SER A 137 3.73 8.55 -4.88
N GLY A 138 3.77 9.86 -5.06
CA GLY A 138 3.29 10.85 -4.12
C GLY A 138 4.08 10.89 -2.81
N THR A 139 3.45 11.51 -1.82
CA THR A 139 3.86 11.55 -0.41
C THR A 139 2.63 11.30 0.47
N ILE A 140 2.80 11.14 1.79
CA ILE A 140 1.70 11.02 2.74
C ILE A 140 0.56 12.04 2.56
N ALA A 141 0.85 13.23 2.03
CA ALA A 141 -0.15 14.29 1.85
C ALA A 141 -0.69 14.43 0.41
N SER A 142 -0.35 13.49 -0.49
CA SER A 142 -0.75 13.55 -1.90
C SER A 142 -2.20 13.17 -2.17
N GLY A 143 -2.85 13.91 -3.07
CA GLY A 143 -4.16 13.57 -3.61
C GLY A 143 -5.23 13.39 -2.53
N TRP A 144 -5.90 12.24 -2.55
CA TRP A 144 -6.99 11.87 -1.63
C TRP A 144 -6.52 11.30 -0.29
N ARG A 145 -5.20 11.20 -0.04
CA ARG A 145 -4.65 10.58 1.18
C ARG A 145 -5.08 11.34 2.45
N PRO A 146 -5.00 12.70 2.52
CA PRO A 146 -5.56 13.46 3.63
C PRO A 146 -7.03 13.14 3.91
N ASP A 147 -7.86 13.06 2.86
CA ASP A 147 -9.29 12.73 3.01
C ASP A 147 -9.50 11.31 3.51
N SER A 148 -8.64 10.37 3.10
CA SER A 148 -8.67 8.99 3.63
C SER A 148 -8.39 8.96 5.13
N TYR A 149 -7.45 9.78 5.63
CA TYR A 149 -7.18 9.90 7.07
C TYR A 149 -8.42 10.42 7.81
N ARG A 150 -9.13 11.39 7.21
CA ARG A 150 -10.39 11.92 7.74
C ARG A 150 -11.46 10.85 7.81
N SER A 151 -11.66 10.10 6.73
CA SER A 151 -12.64 9.01 6.71
C SER A 151 -12.32 7.95 7.77
N LEU A 152 -11.05 7.61 7.96
CA LEU A 152 -10.62 6.60 8.95
C LEU A 152 -10.86 7.05 10.38
N TYR A 153 -10.40 8.24 10.79
CA TYR A 153 -10.66 8.70 12.15
C TYR A 153 -12.13 8.98 12.40
N SER A 154 -12.94 9.28 11.36
CA SER A 154 -14.37 9.56 11.52
C SER A 154 -15.19 8.31 11.89
N ALA A 155 -14.64 7.10 11.74
CA ALA A 155 -15.29 5.87 12.21
C ALA A 155 -15.47 5.86 13.74
N ASP A 156 -14.52 6.43 14.48
CA ASP A 156 -14.65 6.76 15.90
C ASP A 156 -13.86 8.06 16.13
N PRO A 157 -14.53 9.23 16.08
CA PRO A 157 -13.87 10.53 16.09
C PRO A 157 -13.25 10.89 17.44
N VAL A 158 -13.42 10.04 18.45
CA VAL A 158 -12.80 10.18 19.78
C VAL A 158 -11.54 9.32 19.86
N ASN A 159 -11.60 8.06 19.41
CA ASN A 159 -10.54 7.09 19.74
C ASN A 159 -9.68 6.64 18.55
N THR A 160 -10.05 6.90 17.30
CA THR A 160 -9.30 6.37 16.14
C THR A 160 -8.24 7.35 15.66
N HIS A 161 -7.00 7.10 16.04
CA HIS A 161 -5.83 7.83 15.54
C HIS A 161 -5.33 7.22 14.23
N VAL A 162 -4.67 8.04 13.40
CA VAL A 162 -3.99 7.55 12.19
C VAL A 162 -2.51 7.88 12.28
N LEU A 163 -1.65 6.89 12.01
CA LEU A 163 -0.22 7.07 11.82
C LEU A 163 0.13 6.70 10.38
N THR A 164 0.74 7.63 9.66
CA THR A 164 1.14 7.46 8.26
C THR A 164 2.58 7.96 8.09
N PHE A 165 3.30 7.44 7.09
CA PHE A 165 4.69 7.78 6.88
C PHE A 165 5.08 7.65 5.42
N ASP A 166 6.03 8.46 4.97
CA ASP A 166 6.66 8.29 3.68
C ASP A 166 7.67 7.14 3.78
N TYR A 167 7.61 6.15 2.89
CA TYR A 167 8.64 5.11 2.84
C TYR A 167 10.02 5.71 2.55
N ARG A 168 11.08 4.96 2.83
CA ARG A 168 12.45 5.38 2.48
C ARG A 168 12.57 5.87 1.04
N GLY A 169 13.11 7.07 0.88
CA GLY A 169 13.29 7.74 -0.41
C GLY A 169 12.06 8.43 -1.00
N TYR A 170 10.88 8.33 -0.37
CA TYR A 170 9.68 9.11 -0.69
C TYR A 170 9.65 10.43 0.08
N GLY A 171 9.01 11.44 -0.51
CA GLY A 171 8.75 12.73 0.13
C GLY A 171 9.93 13.27 0.92
N MET A 172 9.76 13.36 2.24
CA MET A 172 10.81 13.86 3.15
C MET A 172 11.62 12.76 3.85
N SER A 173 11.31 11.49 3.63
CA SER A 173 12.08 10.36 4.15
C SER A 173 13.43 10.20 3.43
N THR A 174 14.46 9.82 4.18
CA THR A 174 15.81 9.60 3.62
C THR A 174 15.93 8.23 2.93
N GLY A 175 17.07 7.94 2.30
CA GLY A 175 17.36 6.63 1.73
C GLY A 175 16.78 6.38 0.33
N HIS A 176 16.70 5.11 -0.06
CA HIS A 176 16.24 4.65 -1.37
C HIS A 176 15.37 3.40 -1.22
N PRO A 177 14.25 3.29 -1.97
CA PRO A 177 13.33 2.18 -1.79
C PRO A 177 13.86 0.88 -2.39
N SER A 178 13.64 -0.20 -1.64
CA SER A 178 13.78 -1.59 -2.07
C SER A 178 12.69 -2.39 -1.36
N GLU A 179 12.35 -3.58 -1.84
CA GLU A 179 11.30 -4.38 -1.18
C GLU A 179 11.65 -4.67 0.28
N ALA A 180 12.88 -5.13 0.54
CA ALA A 180 13.34 -5.39 1.90
C ALA A 180 13.37 -4.11 2.75
N GLY A 181 13.85 -2.99 2.21
CA GLY A 181 13.92 -1.74 2.96
C GLY A 181 12.54 -1.18 3.31
N VAL A 182 11.59 -1.22 2.37
CA VAL A 182 10.21 -0.76 2.65
C VAL A 182 9.51 -1.68 3.67
N ILE A 183 9.84 -2.97 3.69
CA ILE A 183 9.38 -3.89 4.76
C ILE A 183 10.02 -3.50 6.12
N THR A 184 11.31 -3.15 6.15
CA THR A 184 11.98 -2.62 7.35
C THR A 184 11.30 -1.35 7.86
N ASP A 185 10.88 -0.45 6.96
CA ASP A 185 10.17 0.77 7.34
C ASP A 185 8.83 0.43 8.03
N ALA A 186 8.08 -0.51 7.45
CA ALA A 186 6.81 -0.98 8.01
C ALA A 186 6.97 -1.63 9.39
N LEU A 187 8.00 -2.45 9.56
CA LEU A 187 8.33 -3.07 10.85
C LEU A 187 8.73 -2.01 11.88
N THR A 188 9.49 -0.99 11.48
CA THR A 188 9.90 0.13 12.35
C THR A 188 8.68 0.85 12.91
N VAL A 189 7.70 1.17 12.05
CA VAL A 189 6.47 1.88 12.45
C VAL A 189 5.58 1.01 13.36
N ALA A 190 5.47 -0.29 13.04
CA ALA A 190 4.74 -1.24 13.88
C ALA A 190 5.39 -1.43 15.26
N ASP A 191 6.72 -1.54 15.30
CA ASP A 191 7.49 -1.70 16.53
C ASP A 191 7.44 -0.42 17.39
N TRP A 192 7.45 0.76 16.78
CA TRP A 192 7.22 2.01 17.49
C TRP A 192 5.82 2.07 18.11
N ALA A 193 4.78 1.68 17.35
CA ALA A 193 3.41 1.69 17.85
C ALA A 193 3.21 0.78 19.07
N VAL A 194 3.78 -0.43 19.03
CA VAL A 194 3.66 -1.40 20.12
C VAL A 194 4.57 -1.06 21.30
N ASN A 195 5.86 -0.81 21.05
CA ASN A 195 6.87 -0.74 22.12
C ASN A 195 7.04 0.66 22.69
N THR A 196 6.88 1.71 21.88
CA THR A 196 7.10 3.11 22.29
C THR A 196 5.79 3.78 22.68
N ALA A 197 4.81 3.77 21.77
CA ALA A 197 3.48 4.30 22.05
C ALA A 197 2.69 3.41 23.01
N GLY A 198 3.07 2.13 23.15
CA GLY A 198 2.43 1.21 24.10
C GLY A 198 1.03 0.79 23.69
N ILE A 199 0.71 0.87 22.39
CA ILE A 199 -0.62 0.48 21.89
C ILE A 199 -0.68 -1.04 21.79
N PRO A 200 -1.62 -1.70 22.48
CA PRO A 200 -1.80 -3.14 22.37
C PRO A 200 -2.09 -3.57 20.93
N PRO A 201 -1.52 -4.69 20.45
CA PRO A 201 -1.73 -5.18 19.09
C PRO A 201 -3.21 -5.29 18.69
N GLU A 202 -4.09 -5.71 19.61
CA GLU A 202 -5.54 -5.82 19.44
C GLU A 202 -6.27 -4.48 19.24
N ARG A 203 -5.57 -3.34 19.38
CA ARG A 203 -6.07 -1.99 19.10
C ARG A 203 -5.41 -1.36 17.86
N ILE A 204 -4.56 -2.10 17.15
CA ILE A 204 -3.88 -1.63 15.94
C ILE A 204 -4.57 -2.23 14.71
N VAL A 205 -4.90 -1.39 13.74
CA VAL A 205 -5.41 -1.82 12.41
C VAL A 205 -4.40 -1.41 11.35
N ILE A 206 -4.09 -2.32 10.42
CA ILE A 206 -3.24 -2.03 9.28
C ILE A 206 -4.13 -1.67 8.09
N PHE A 207 -3.93 -0.49 7.51
CA PHE A 207 -4.62 -0.07 6.29
C PHE A 207 -3.62 0.15 5.16
N GLY A 208 -3.68 -0.67 4.11
CA GLY A 208 -2.84 -0.53 2.93
C GLY A 208 -3.64 -0.16 1.68
N GLN A 209 -3.05 0.67 0.82
CA GLN A 209 -3.63 1.03 -0.48
C GLN A 209 -2.64 0.78 -1.61
N SER A 210 -3.06 0.08 -2.67
CA SER A 210 -2.22 -0.23 -3.84
C SER A 210 -0.89 -0.88 -3.42
N LEU A 211 0.28 -0.26 -3.70
CA LEU A 211 1.58 -0.72 -3.20
C LEU A 211 1.59 -0.90 -1.67
N GLY A 212 0.96 0.00 -0.92
CA GLY A 212 0.86 -0.10 0.53
C GLY A 212 0.13 -1.35 1.01
N SER A 213 -0.75 -1.93 0.19
CA SER A 213 -1.35 -3.25 0.47
C SER A 213 -0.32 -4.37 0.45
N ALA A 214 0.66 -4.32 -0.45
CA ALA A 214 1.74 -5.29 -0.51
C ALA A 214 2.68 -5.16 0.71
N VAL A 215 2.95 -3.92 1.12
CA VAL A 215 3.72 -3.61 2.33
C VAL A 215 3.00 -4.12 3.58
N ALA A 216 1.70 -3.84 3.69
CA ALA A 216 0.85 -4.30 4.80
C ALA A 216 0.77 -5.83 4.91
N ILE A 217 0.60 -6.53 3.78
CA ILE A 217 0.60 -8.00 3.73
C ILE A 217 1.97 -8.56 4.17
N ALA A 218 3.07 -7.95 3.71
CA ALA A 218 4.40 -8.34 4.13
C ALA A 218 4.60 -8.12 5.63
N LEU A 219 4.19 -6.97 6.16
CA LEU A 219 4.27 -6.66 7.59
C LEU A 219 3.58 -7.72 8.45
N VAL A 220 2.30 -8.02 8.21
CA VAL A 220 1.58 -8.99 9.04
C VAL A 220 2.18 -10.40 8.94
N ASN A 221 2.71 -10.76 7.77
CA ASN A 221 3.39 -12.04 7.56
C ASN A 221 4.71 -12.12 8.34
N GLU A 222 5.51 -11.05 8.37
CA GLU A 222 6.73 -10.99 9.18
C GLU A 222 6.41 -11.04 10.68
N LEU A 223 5.39 -10.29 11.13
CA LEU A 223 4.96 -10.27 12.54
C LEU A 223 4.44 -11.62 13.03
N ALA A 224 3.70 -12.35 12.18
CA ALA A 224 3.21 -13.69 12.51
C ALA A 224 4.34 -14.73 12.64
N GLN A 225 5.51 -14.49 12.05
CA GLN A 225 6.67 -15.37 12.13
C GLN A 225 7.59 -15.07 13.33
N ARG A 226 7.36 -13.97 14.05
CA ARG A 226 8.11 -13.64 15.28
C ARG A 226 7.80 -14.62 16.40
N GLN A 227 8.67 -14.63 17.41
CA GLN A 227 8.49 -15.41 18.64
C GLN A 227 8.65 -14.46 19.84
N PRO A 228 7.55 -14.10 20.55
CA PRO A 228 6.16 -14.47 20.28
C PRO A 228 5.60 -13.84 18.99
N SER A 229 4.58 -14.45 18.40
CA SER A 229 3.88 -13.89 17.24
C SER A 229 3.08 -12.66 17.66
N VAL A 230 2.98 -11.67 16.75
CA VAL A 230 2.20 -10.46 16.98
C VAL A 230 1.05 -10.42 15.97
N HIS A 231 -0.18 -10.30 16.48
CA HIS A 231 -1.40 -10.23 15.68
C HIS A 231 -2.11 -8.91 15.94
N PHE A 232 -2.33 -8.15 14.87
CA PHE A 232 -3.07 -6.90 14.93
C PHE A 232 -4.58 -7.13 14.78
N ALA A 233 -5.38 -6.15 15.18
CA ALA A 233 -6.84 -6.22 15.19
C ALA A 233 -7.43 -6.50 13.81
N GLY A 234 -6.77 -6.04 12.74
CA GLY A 234 -7.18 -6.35 11.37
C GLY A 234 -6.23 -5.83 10.31
N LEU A 235 -6.33 -6.42 9.12
CA LEU A 235 -5.65 -6.02 7.90
C LEU A 235 -6.70 -5.58 6.87
N VAL A 236 -6.71 -4.30 6.52
CA VAL A 236 -7.55 -3.74 5.45
C VAL A 236 -6.65 -3.41 4.27
N VAL A 237 -6.90 -4.03 3.12
CA VAL A 237 -6.14 -3.78 1.89
C VAL A 237 -7.06 -3.31 0.77
N THR A 238 -6.70 -2.20 0.14
CA THR A 238 -7.48 -1.59 -0.94
C THR A 238 -6.71 -1.63 -2.25
N ALA A 239 -7.38 -1.95 -3.36
CA ALA A 239 -6.80 -2.04 -4.71
C ALA A 239 -5.47 -2.84 -4.75
N THR A 240 -5.45 -4.02 -4.11
CA THR A 240 -4.23 -4.82 -3.95
C THR A 240 -3.94 -5.67 -5.19
N PHE A 241 -2.72 -6.23 -5.25
CA PHE A 241 -2.26 -7.07 -6.35
C PHE A 241 -1.58 -8.36 -5.87
N GLN A 242 -1.73 -9.46 -6.63
CA GLN A 242 -1.17 -10.77 -6.25
C GLN A 242 0.37 -10.82 -6.20
N ASP A 243 1.04 -10.23 -7.19
CA ASP A 243 2.50 -10.11 -7.28
C ASP A 243 2.91 -9.09 -8.34
N MET A 244 4.12 -8.55 -8.25
CA MET A 244 4.63 -7.52 -9.16
C MET A 244 4.76 -8.01 -10.61
N PRO A 245 5.31 -9.21 -10.91
CA PRO A 245 5.28 -9.75 -12.27
C PRO A 245 3.90 -9.70 -12.92
N GLN A 246 2.87 -10.17 -12.23
CA GLN A 246 1.52 -10.27 -12.76
C GLN A 246 0.87 -8.89 -12.84
N LEU A 247 1.15 -8.01 -11.89
CA LEU A 247 0.73 -6.61 -11.97
C LEU A 247 1.31 -5.96 -13.23
N THR A 248 2.61 -6.08 -13.50
CA THR A 248 3.20 -5.45 -14.70
C THR A 248 2.61 -5.97 -16.02
N ALA A 249 2.10 -7.20 -16.03
CA ALA A 249 1.43 -7.79 -17.20
C ALA A 249 0.03 -7.19 -17.47
N THR A 250 -0.67 -6.74 -16.44
CA THR A 250 -2.06 -6.24 -16.52
C THR A 250 -2.16 -4.72 -16.36
N TYR A 251 -1.22 -4.10 -15.65
CA TYR A 251 -1.22 -2.70 -15.27
C TYR A 251 -1.16 -1.77 -16.48
N ARG A 252 -1.96 -0.71 -16.40
CA ARG A 252 -2.09 0.32 -17.42
C ARG A 252 -1.92 1.68 -16.75
N ILE A 253 -0.87 2.43 -17.12
CA ILE A 253 -0.69 3.78 -16.57
C ILE A 253 -1.84 4.65 -17.08
N GLY A 254 -2.64 5.18 -16.15
CA GLY A 254 -3.82 5.99 -16.44
C GLY A 254 -4.90 5.23 -17.20
N GLY A 255 -4.95 3.90 -17.11
CA GLY A 255 -5.90 3.05 -17.84
C GLY A 255 -5.60 2.79 -19.32
N PHE A 256 -4.67 3.51 -19.96
CA PHE A 256 -4.44 3.38 -21.42
C PHE A 256 -3.03 2.93 -21.82
N ILE A 257 -1.97 3.22 -21.06
CA ILE A 257 -0.60 2.85 -21.45
C ILE A 257 -0.20 1.51 -20.80
N PRO A 258 -0.14 0.40 -21.56
CA PRO A 258 0.25 -0.89 -20.98
C PRO A 258 1.75 -0.91 -20.65
N VAL A 259 2.10 -1.44 -19.47
CA VAL A 259 3.51 -1.59 -19.08
C VAL A 259 4.14 -2.82 -19.76
N LEU A 260 3.79 -4.05 -19.36
CA LEU A 260 4.27 -5.29 -20.00
C LEU A 260 3.21 -6.06 -20.77
N SER A 261 1.98 -5.55 -20.94
CA SER A 261 0.91 -6.31 -21.61
C SER A 261 1.28 -6.87 -23.00
N PRO A 262 1.98 -6.13 -23.89
CA PRO A 262 2.45 -6.69 -25.18
C PRO A 262 3.45 -7.84 -25.00
N VAL A 263 4.35 -7.73 -24.02
CA VAL A 263 5.39 -8.73 -23.70
C VAL A 263 4.81 -9.96 -23.01
N ALA A 264 3.80 -9.78 -22.16
CA ALA A 264 3.13 -10.83 -21.41
C ALA A 264 2.51 -11.91 -22.31
N LYS A 265 2.15 -11.56 -23.55
CA LYS A 265 1.65 -12.50 -24.57
C LYS A 265 2.72 -13.50 -25.04
N ILE A 266 4.00 -13.17 -24.87
CA ILE A 266 5.14 -14.01 -25.27
C ILE A 266 5.73 -14.65 -24.00
N LYS A 267 5.21 -15.83 -23.62
CA LYS A 267 5.55 -16.49 -22.34
C LYS A 267 7.06 -16.59 -22.02
N PRO A 268 7.95 -16.97 -22.96
CA PRO A 268 9.38 -17.03 -22.66
C PRO A 268 9.99 -15.65 -22.36
N LEU A 269 9.55 -14.62 -23.10
CA LEU A 269 10.03 -13.25 -22.94
C LEU A 269 9.52 -12.66 -21.61
N PHE A 270 8.25 -12.87 -21.30
CA PHE A 270 7.68 -12.47 -20.01
C PHE A 270 8.43 -13.12 -18.84
N ARG A 271 8.67 -14.44 -18.90
CA ARG A 271 9.45 -15.15 -17.87
C ARG A 271 10.85 -14.56 -17.70
N PHE A 272 11.52 -14.22 -18.79
CA PHE A 272 12.85 -13.61 -18.77
C PHE A 272 12.88 -12.28 -17.99
N PHE A 273 11.91 -11.40 -18.24
CA PHE A 273 11.79 -10.11 -17.56
C PHE A 273 11.35 -10.28 -16.10
N SER A 274 10.32 -11.08 -15.84
CA SER A 274 9.79 -11.31 -14.50
C SER A 274 10.82 -11.90 -13.52
N GLN A 275 11.73 -12.76 -14.01
CA GLN A 275 12.82 -13.30 -13.18
C GLN A 275 13.86 -12.26 -12.76
N ARG A 276 13.95 -11.14 -13.49
CA ARG A 276 14.93 -10.06 -13.28
C ARG A 276 14.37 -8.88 -12.51
N LEU A 277 13.10 -8.93 -12.11
CA LEU A 277 12.52 -7.93 -11.22
C LEU A 277 13.19 -7.98 -9.85
N THR A 278 13.69 -6.84 -9.40
CA THR A 278 14.34 -6.70 -8.09
C THR A 278 13.34 -6.76 -6.94
N SER A 279 12.15 -6.20 -7.15
CA SER A 279 11.04 -6.26 -6.20
C SER A 279 9.91 -7.09 -6.81
N LYS A 280 9.57 -8.20 -6.15
CA LYS A 280 8.59 -9.18 -6.62
C LYS A 280 7.25 -9.04 -5.92
N TRP A 281 7.23 -8.56 -4.67
CA TRP A 281 6.02 -8.38 -3.87
C TRP A 281 5.09 -9.60 -3.94
N ASN A 282 5.58 -10.79 -3.57
CA ASN A 282 4.84 -12.05 -3.68
C ASN A 282 3.71 -12.15 -2.62
N ASN A 283 2.67 -11.36 -2.81
CA ASN A 283 1.58 -11.19 -1.84
C ASN A 283 0.71 -12.44 -1.75
N LEU A 284 0.55 -13.18 -2.85
CA LEU A 284 -0.18 -14.45 -2.86
C LEU A 284 0.45 -15.47 -1.92
N HIS A 285 1.78 -15.60 -1.96
CA HIS A 285 2.48 -16.49 -1.03
C HIS A 285 2.41 -15.97 0.41
N ARG A 286 2.67 -14.68 0.63
CA ARG A 286 2.68 -14.06 1.97
C ARG A 286 1.33 -14.15 2.67
N ILE A 287 0.23 -13.90 1.96
CA ILE A 287 -1.10 -13.99 2.56
C ILE A 287 -1.43 -15.43 2.97
N GLY A 288 -1.01 -16.41 2.16
CA GLY A 288 -1.15 -17.82 2.48
C GLY A 288 -0.34 -18.22 3.71
N GLU A 289 0.94 -17.84 3.78
CA GLU A 289 1.78 -18.12 4.96
C GLU A 289 1.27 -17.42 6.22
N PHE A 290 0.82 -16.17 6.11
CA PHE A 290 0.18 -15.44 7.21
C PHE A 290 -1.05 -16.18 7.73
N VAL A 291 -2.01 -16.53 6.87
CA VAL A 291 -3.25 -17.23 7.27
C VAL A 291 -2.96 -18.60 7.86
N LYS A 292 -1.96 -19.30 7.32
CA LYS A 292 -1.53 -20.62 7.81
C LYS A 292 -0.93 -20.53 9.21
N GLY A 293 -0.03 -19.57 9.43
CA GLY A 293 0.73 -19.42 10.68
C GLY A 293 0.01 -18.65 11.78
N ALA A 294 -0.90 -17.73 11.44
CA ALA A 294 -1.59 -16.90 12.42
C ALA A 294 -2.67 -17.67 13.18
N GLU A 295 -2.70 -17.52 14.50
CA GLU A 295 -3.75 -18.09 15.37
C GLU A 295 -5.08 -17.37 15.15
N GLN A 296 -5.03 -16.04 15.03
CA GLN A 296 -6.16 -15.17 14.75
C GLN A 296 -5.80 -14.14 13.68
N TYR A 297 -6.75 -13.83 12.80
CA TYR A 297 -6.64 -12.78 11.80
C TYR A 297 -8.02 -12.26 11.40
N ASP A 298 -8.07 -10.99 11.02
CA ASP A 298 -9.20 -10.36 10.32
C ASP A 298 -8.62 -9.69 9.07
N ILE A 299 -9.13 -10.05 7.88
CA ILE A 299 -8.60 -9.57 6.61
C ILE A 299 -9.76 -9.07 5.75
N THR A 300 -9.73 -7.78 5.43
CA THR A 300 -10.68 -7.12 4.53
C THR A 300 -9.99 -6.73 3.23
N PHE A 301 -10.54 -7.21 2.11
CA PHE A 301 -10.15 -6.78 0.77
C PHE A 301 -11.21 -5.82 0.22
N LEU A 302 -10.80 -4.61 -0.14
CA LEU A 302 -11.64 -3.61 -0.81
C LEU A 302 -11.11 -3.33 -2.21
N HIS A 303 -11.97 -3.33 -3.21
CA HIS A 303 -11.56 -3.07 -4.59
C HIS A 303 -12.75 -2.49 -5.38
N ALA A 304 -12.51 -1.44 -6.16
CA ALA A 304 -13.53 -0.89 -7.06
C ALA A 304 -13.68 -1.76 -8.31
N GLU A 305 -14.90 -2.08 -8.73
CA GLU A 305 -15.13 -2.93 -9.92
C GLU A 305 -14.66 -2.24 -11.22
N ASP A 306 -14.60 -0.91 -11.21
CA ASP A 306 -14.17 -0.05 -12.31
C ASP A 306 -12.74 0.49 -12.14
N ASP A 307 -11.91 -0.13 -11.29
CA ASP A 307 -10.49 0.22 -11.17
C ASP A 307 -9.77 0.03 -12.52
N THR A 308 -9.40 1.15 -13.13
CA THR A 308 -8.77 1.18 -14.46
C THR A 308 -7.27 0.88 -14.44
N ASP A 309 -6.63 0.93 -13.27
CA ASP A 309 -5.19 0.75 -13.11
C ASP A 309 -4.85 -0.69 -12.69
N ILE A 310 -5.54 -1.21 -11.68
CA ILE A 310 -5.36 -2.56 -11.13
C ILE A 310 -6.67 -3.33 -11.28
N PRO A 311 -6.73 -4.39 -12.10
CA PRO A 311 -7.96 -5.16 -12.22
C PRO A 311 -8.36 -5.87 -10.91
N MET A 312 -9.65 -5.85 -10.57
CA MET A 312 -10.21 -6.44 -9.34
C MET A 312 -9.89 -7.93 -9.16
N GLU A 313 -9.64 -8.67 -10.24
CA GLU A 313 -9.28 -10.09 -10.20
C GLU A 313 -8.05 -10.35 -9.33
N HIS A 314 -7.15 -9.38 -9.17
CA HIS A 314 -6.02 -9.54 -8.27
C HIS A 314 -6.44 -9.62 -6.79
N SER A 315 -7.36 -8.77 -6.32
CA SER A 315 -7.91 -8.86 -4.96
C SER A 315 -8.69 -10.17 -4.77
N ILE A 316 -9.49 -10.57 -5.76
CA ILE A 316 -10.27 -11.81 -5.68
C ILE A 316 -9.35 -13.03 -5.57
N LYS A 317 -8.20 -13.03 -6.27
CA LYS A 317 -7.20 -14.11 -6.14
C LYS A 317 -6.57 -14.18 -4.76
N LEU A 318 -6.24 -13.04 -4.16
CA LEU A 318 -5.70 -13.00 -2.79
C LEU A 318 -6.72 -13.45 -1.75
N TYR A 319 -7.96 -12.98 -1.85
CA TYR A 319 -9.06 -13.45 -1.01
C TYR A 319 -9.25 -14.96 -1.14
N ARG A 320 -9.27 -15.49 -2.37
CA ARG A 320 -9.37 -16.92 -2.63
C ARG A 320 -8.26 -17.71 -1.97
N GLU A 321 -7.02 -17.24 -2.08
CA GLU A 321 -5.88 -17.91 -1.44
C GLU A 321 -6.02 -17.92 0.09
N ALA A 322 -6.41 -16.80 0.69
CA ALA A 322 -6.67 -16.72 2.13
C ALA A 322 -7.75 -17.73 2.56
N VAL A 323 -8.87 -17.80 1.83
CA VAL A 323 -9.95 -18.77 2.13
C VAL A 323 -9.47 -20.22 1.92
N ARG A 324 -8.78 -20.50 0.81
CA ARG A 324 -8.27 -21.85 0.49
C ARG A 324 -7.35 -22.37 1.60
N VAL A 325 -6.45 -21.52 2.09
CA VAL A 325 -5.54 -21.86 3.19
C VAL A 325 -6.30 -22.01 4.50
N ALA A 326 -7.22 -21.10 4.82
CA ALA A 326 -8.09 -21.21 6.00
C ALA A 326 -8.93 -22.51 6.01
N GLU A 327 -9.34 -23.00 4.84
CA GLU A 327 -10.13 -24.22 4.67
C GLU A 327 -9.29 -25.51 4.69
N ASN A 328 -7.94 -25.43 4.70
CA ASN A 328 -7.05 -26.59 4.58
C ASN A 328 -7.33 -27.44 3.31
N CYS A 329 -7.80 -26.83 2.21
CA CYS A 329 -8.08 -27.55 0.97
C CYS A 329 -6.79 -28.16 0.39
N LYS A 330 -6.65 -29.50 0.50
CA LYS A 330 -5.43 -30.26 0.13
C LYS A 330 -5.24 -30.46 -1.37
N ASN A 331 -6.22 -30.16 -2.23
CA ASN A 331 -6.13 -30.37 -3.69
C ASN A 331 -6.43 -29.07 -4.45
N ALA A 332 -5.40 -28.46 -5.05
CA ALA A 332 -5.43 -27.10 -5.58
C ALA A 332 -6.00 -26.93 -7.01
N THR A 333 -6.25 -28.00 -7.75
CA THR A 333 -6.64 -27.92 -9.19
C THR A 333 -8.07 -28.35 -9.51
N GLU A 334 -8.75 -29.11 -8.64
CA GLU A 334 -10.15 -29.54 -8.86
C GLU A 334 -11.19 -28.64 -8.15
N ASP A 335 -10.75 -27.70 -7.30
CA ASP A 335 -11.63 -26.95 -6.37
C ASP A 335 -11.78 -25.45 -6.72
N GLU A 336 -11.13 -24.95 -7.78
CA GLU A 336 -11.18 -23.51 -8.11
C GLU A 336 -12.60 -23.06 -8.51
N GLY A 337 -13.30 -23.87 -9.31
CA GLY A 337 -14.69 -23.60 -9.70
C GLY A 337 -15.66 -23.71 -8.52
N ALA A 338 -15.48 -24.71 -7.65
CA ALA A 338 -16.35 -24.93 -6.50
C ALA A 338 -16.18 -23.83 -5.42
N LEU A 339 -14.95 -23.37 -5.18
CA LEU A 339 -14.69 -22.21 -4.32
C LEU A 339 -15.31 -20.94 -4.89
N LEU A 340 -15.20 -20.70 -6.21
CA LEU A 340 -15.85 -19.57 -6.88
C LEU A 340 -17.36 -19.60 -6.73
N GLU A 341 -18.00 -20.74 -6.99
CA GLU A 341 -19.44 -20.89 -6.78
C GLU A 341 -19.83 -20.65 -5.31
N LYS A 342 -19.01 -21.11 -4.36
CA LYS A 342 -19.26 -20.90 -2.93
C LYS A 342 -19.12 -19.43 -2.54
N MET A 343 -18.16 -18.71 -3.11
CA MET A 343 -18.02 -17.26 -2.93
C MET A 343 -19.21 -16.51 -3.51
N GLU A 344 -19.61 -16.82 -4.75
CA GLU A 344 -20.78 -16.19 -5.38
C GLU A 344 -22.07 -16.48 -4.60
N ARG A 345 -22.25 -17.69 -4.04
CA ARG A 345 -23.39 -18.01 -3.15
C ARG A 345 -23.40 -17.19 -1.85
N ARG A 346 -22.23 -16.72 -1.38
CA ARG A 346 -22.07 -15.90 -0.17
C ARG A 346 -22.03 -14.41 -0.47
N LYS A 347 -22.09 -14.03 -1.75
CA LYS A 347 -22.04 -12.64 -2.19
C LYS A 347 -23.38 -11.97 -1.87
N GLU A 348 -23.33 -10.98 -0.99
CA GLU A 348 -24.47 -10.14 -0.64
C GLU A 348 -24.38 -8.82 -1.40
N SER A 349 -25.45 -8.44 -2.10
CA SER A 349 -25.57 -7.11 -2.69
C SER A 349 -25.77 -6.05 -1.61
N ARG A 350 -25.08 -4.92 -1.74
CA ARG A 350 -25.26 -3.70 -0.93
C ARG A 350 -25.88 -2.57 -1.76
N GLY A 351 -26.63 -2.92 -2.81
CA GLY A 351 -27.24 -1.97 -3.74
C GLY A 351 -26.18 -1.29 -4.61
N GLU A 352 -26.31 0.02 -4.81
CA GLU A 352 -25.34 0.83 -5.58
C GLU A 352 -23.96 0.91 -4.90
N GLY A 353 -23.85 0.56 -3.62
CA GLY A 353 -22.58 0.53 -2.88
C GLY A 353 -21.70 -0.69 -3.16
N GLY A 354 -22.13 -1.61 -4.03
CA GLY A 354 -21.36 -2.79 -4.44
C GLY A 354 -21.82 -4.08 -3.78
N SER A 355 -20.88 -4.97 -3.46
CA SER A 355 -21.17 -6.28 -2.89
C SER A 355 -20.14 -6.68 -1.84
N ILE A 356 -20.53 -7.58 -0.94
CA ILE A 356 -19.64 -8.11 0.10
C ILE A 356 -19.70 -9.64 0.09
N THR A 357 -18.57 -10.29 0.33
CA THR A 357 -18.48 -11.74 0.51
C THR A 357 -17.74 -12.00 1.81
N ILE A 358 -18.42 -12.63 2.78
CA ILE A 358 -17.86 -12.89 4.10
C ILE A 358 -17.48 -14.37 4.21
N HIS A 359 -16.29 -14.64 4.74
CA HIS A 359 -15.86 -15.98 5.12
C HIS A 359 -15.56 -16.02 6.61
N ASP A 360 -16.53 -16.52 7.37
CA ASP A 360 -16.35 -16.75 8.81
C ASP A 360 -15.90 -18.19 9.04
N LYS A 361 -14.71 -18.32 9.63
CA LYS A 361 -14.25 -19.58 10.19
C LYS A 361 -13.48 -19.28 11.46
N THR A 362 -14.11 -19.57 12.60
CA THR A 362 -13.39 -19.64 13.88
C THR A 362 -12.41 -20.81 13.76
N LYS A 363 -11.10 -20.56 13.81
CA LYS A 363 -10.15 -21.63 14.16
C LYS A 363 -10.53 -22.05 15.59
N ILE A 364 -11.10 -23.25 15.74
CA ILE A 364 -11.41 -23.86 17.04
C ILE A 364 -10.12 -24.36 17.66
#